data_AF-A0A382JGN7-F1
#
_entry.id   AF-A0A382JGN7-F1
#
_cell.length_a   1.000
_cell.length_b   1.000
_cell.length_c   1.000
_cell.angle_alpha   90.00
_cell.angle_beta   90.00
_cell.angle_gamma   90.00
#
_symmetry.space_group_name_H-M   'P 1'
#
loop_
_entity.id
_entity.type
_entity.pdbx_description
1 polymer ?
#
loop_
_entity_poly.entity_id
_entity_poly.type
_entity_poly.pdbx_seq_one_letter_code
_entity_poly.pdbx_strand_id
1 'polypeptide(L)'
;VFDKLYHKVIRYYNNSNSTNTYIFDGFAGSDLRHRLNVRIIAKKAWQAHFCHNMFIRPTKEELSNFSPDFTIINASDLCNKDYEEDCLNSETFIILNLAKKIAIIGGTEYGGEMKKGIFSVLHFI
;
A
#
# COMPACT_ATOMS: atom_id res chain seq x y z
N VAL A 1 -5.02 3.55 17.09
CA VAL A 1 -5.66 2.79 16.00
C VAL A 1 -4.68 2.34 14.92
N PHE A 2 -3.96 3.24 14.22
CA PHE A 2 -3.04 2.84 13.13
C PHE A 2 -2.06 1.74 13.51
N ASP A 3 -1.31 1.88 14.61
CA ASP A 3 -0.30 0.87 14.98
C ASP A 3 -0.94 -0.48 15.31
N LYS A 4 -2.15 -0.51 15.91
CA LYS A 4 -2.91 -1.76 16.16
C LYS A 4 -3.19 -2.48 14.84
N LEU A 5 -3.74 -1.76 13.85
CA LEU A 5 -4.07 -2.33 12.54
C LEU A 5 -2.84 -2.68 11.71
N TYR A 6 -1.79 -1.86 11.78
CA TYR A 6 -0.50 -2.15 11.15
C TYR A 6 0.09 -3.46 11.66
N HIS A 7 0.09 -3.70 12.97
CA HIS A 7 0.54 -4.98 13.53
C HIS A 7 -0.34 -6.15 13.08
N LYS A 8 -1.67 -5.97 12.97
CA LYS A 8 -2.56 -7.00 12.40
C LYS A 8 -2.20 -7.31 10.93
N VAL A 9 -1.93 -6.30 10.12
CA VAL A 9 -1.49 -6.44 8.72
C VAL A 9 -0.16 -7.19 8.64
N ILE A 10 0.85 -6.80 9.42
CA ILE A 10 2.16 -7.48 9.44
C ILE A 10 2.00 -8.95 9.86
N ARG A 11 1.19 -9.23 10.90
CA ARG A 11 0.89 -10.60 11.32
C ARG A 11 0.20 -11.41 10.23
N TYR A 12 -0.76 -10.81 9.50
CA TYR A 12 -1.41 -11.46 8.36
C TYR A 12 -0.37 -11.87 7.30
N TYR A 13 0.53 -10.97 6.89
CA TYR A 13 1.57 -11.29 5.90
C TYR A 13 2.54 -12.38 6.38
N ASN A 14 2.95 -12.34 7.64
CA ASN A 14 3.92 -13.29 8.21
C ASN A 14 3.32 -14.68 8.50
N ASN A 15 2.00 -14.80 8.65
CA ASN A 15 1.33 -16.07 8.92
C ASN A 15 0.77 -16.73 7.64
N SER A 16 0.57 -15.98 6.56
CA SER A 16 0.07 -16.49 5.29
C SER A 16 1.19 -17.11 4.45
N ASN A 17 1.75 -18.23 4.91
CA ASN A 17 2.83 -18.97 4.23
C ASN A 17 2.39 -19.74 2.98
N SER A 18 1.07 -19.90 2.77
CA SER A 18 0.51 -20.62 1.63
C SER A 18 0.29 -19.73 0.38
N THR A 19 0.54 -18.43 0.47
CA THR A 19 0.31 -17.48 -0.63
C THR A 19 1.52 -16.59 -0.87
N ASN A 20 1.87 -16.44 -2.16
CA ASN A 20 2.95 -15.55 -2.59
C ASN A 20 2.67 -14.11 -2.16
N THR A 21 3.75 -13.38 -1.85
CA THR A 21 3.72 -11.93 -1.66
C THR A 21 4.27 -11.28 -2.92
N TYR A 22 3.54 -10.33 -3.48
CA TYR A 22 3.92 -9.58 -4.66
C TYR A 22 4.31 -8.15 -4.24
N ILE A 23 5.43 -7.68 -4.79
CA ILE A 23 5.94 -6.33 -4.55
C ILE A 23 6.02 -5.62 -5.89
N PHE A 24 5.48 -4.41 -5.94
CA PHE A 24 5.67 -3.48 -7.04
C PHE A 24 6.44 -2.27 -6.52
N ASP A 25 7.54 -1.95 -7.19
CA ASP A 25 8.30 -0.71 -6.99
C ASP A 25 8.18 0.13 -8.27
N GLY A 26 7.87 1.42 -8.10
CA GLY A 26 7.79 2.36 -9.21
C GLY A 26 7.66 3.79 -8.76
N PHE A 27 7.21 4.67 -9.66
CA PHE A 27 7.14 6.10 -9.39
C PHE A 27 5.75 6.68 -9.59
N ALA A 28 5.44 7.69 -8.77
CA ALA A 28 4.28 8.54 -8.95
C ALA A 28 4.73 9.99 -9.23
N GLY A 29 4.29 10.54 -10.36
CA GLY A 29 4.78 11.83 -10.88
C GLY A 29 5.89 11.66 -11.91
N SER A 30 5.82 12.40 -13.02
CA SER A 30 6.76 12.28 -14.15
C SER A 30 7.98 13.20 -14.06
N ASP A 31 7.92 14.31 -13.31
CA ASP A 31 9.09 15.17 -13.07
C ASP A 31 10.02 14.50 -12.05
N LEU A 32 11.27 14.24 -12.46
CA LEU A 32 12.29 13.60 -11.63
C LEU A 32 12.56 14.32 -10.30
N ARG A 33 12.32 15.64 -10.23
CA ARG A 33 12.53 16.44 -9.00
C ARG A 33 11.40 16.31 -7.99
N HIS A 34 10.21 15.91 -8.44
CA HIS A 34 8.99 15.89 -7.63
C HIS A 34 8.34 14.50 -7.57
N ARG A 35 8.90 13.49 -8.26
CA ARG A 35 8.37 12.13 -8.24
C ARG A 35 8.54 11.50 -6.86
N LEU A 36 7.59 10.63 -6.53
CA LEU A 36 7.59 9.83 -5.31
C LEU A 36 7.96 8.39 -5.65
N ASN A 37 8.95 7.82 -4.97
CA ASN A 37 9.24 6.39 -5.06
C ASN A 37 8.19 5.62 -4.25
N VAL A 38 7.37 4.80 -4.93
CA VAL A 38 6.27 4.08 -4.31
C VAL A 38 6.52 2.58 -4.28
N ARG A 39 6.35 1.97 -3.11
CA ARG A 39 6.33 0.52 -2.93
C ARG A 39 4.93 0.05 -2.61
N ILE A 40 4.43 -0.93 -3.34
CA ILE A 40 3.15 -1.58 -3.08
C ILE A 40 3.40 -3.04 -2.76
N ILE A 41 2.87 -3.50 -1.63
CA ILE A 41 2.95 -4.88 -1.18
C ILE A 41 1.54 -5.47 -1.21
N ALA A 42 1.36 -6.62 -1.86
CA ALA A 42 0.05 -7.24 -2.07
C ALA A 42 0.13 -8.77 -1.98
N LYS A 43 -0.96 -9.44 -1.58
CA LYS A 43 -1.07 -10.91 -1.63
C LYS A 43 -1.63 -11.43 -2.95
N LYS A 44 -2.27 -10.58 -3.76
CA LYS A 44 -2.86 -10.99 -5.05
C LYS A 44 -2.02 -10.46 -6.21
N ALA A 45 -1.68 -11.33 -7.16
CA ALA A 45 -0.87 -10.97 -8.33
C ALA A 45 -1.49 -9.81 -9.13
N TRP A 46 -2.82 -9.82 -9.27
CA TRP A 46 -3.53 -8.79 -10.02
C TRP A 46 -3.45 -7.40 -9.36
N GLN A 47 -3.29 -7.31 -8.03
CA GLN A 47 -3.14 -6.03 -7.33
C GLN A 47 -1.78 -5.40 -7.63
N ALA A 48 -0.71 -6.21 -7.66
CA ALA A 48 0.60 -5.75 -8.11
C ALA A 48 0.60 -5.40 -9.61
N HIS A 49 -0.10 -6.20 -10.44
CA HIS A 49 -0.27 -5.91 -11.87
C HIS A 49 -1.06 -4.62 -12.12
N PHE A 50 -2.10 -4.34 -11.32
CA PHE A 50 -2.82 -3.08 -11.37
C PHE A 50 -1.87 -1.89 -11.14
N CYS A 51 -0.98 -1.99 -10.14
CA CYS A 51 0.01 -0.95 -9.86
C CYS A 51 1.03 -0.80 -11.00
N HIS A 52 1.44 -1.92 -11.61
CA HIS A 52 2.31 -1.91 -12.80
C HIS A 52 1.73 -1.13 -13.99
N ASN A 53 0.40 -1.10 -14.11
CA ASN A 53 -0.29 -0.35 -15.16
C ASN A 53 -0.52 1.13 -14.77
N MET A 54 -0.73 1.41 -13.48
CA MET A 54 -1.13 2.75 -13.00
C MET A 54 0.04 3.67 -12.64
N PHE A 55 1.20 3.11 -12.28
CA PHE A 55 2.39 3.87 -11.90
C PHE A 55 3.49 3.79 -12.95
N ILE A 56 4.44 4.72 -12.89
CA ILE A 56 5.56 4.76 -13.82
C ILE A 56 6.52 3.61 -13.48
N ARG A 57 6.87 2.83 -14.50
CA ARG A 57 7.76 1.68 -14.34
C ARG A 57 9.22 2.12 -14.32
N PRO A 58 10.00 1.68 -13.34
CA PRO A 58 11.42 1.97 -13.29
C PRO A 58 12.19 1.15 -14.33
N THR A 59 13.35 1.66 -14.76
CA THR A 59 14.34 0.85 -15.46
C THR A 59 15.04 -0.13 -14.50
N LYS A 60 15.84 -1.07 -15.03
CA LYS A 60 16.60 -2.00 -14.18
C LYS A 60 17.63 -1.27 -13.32
N GLU A 61 18.22 -0.21 -13.84
CA GLU A 61 19.21 0.64 -13.16
C GLU A 61 18.56 1.50 -12.08
N GLU A 62 17.33 1.97 -12.30
CA GLU A 62 16.55 2.67 -11.27
C GLU A 62 16.13 1.73 -10.13
N LEU A 63 15.81 0.46 -10.45
CA LEU A 63 15.47 -0.56 -9.45
C LEU A 63 16.65 -0.94 -8.54
N SER A 64 17.88 -0.96 -9.06
CA SER A 64 19.04 -1.38 -8.26
C SER A 64 19.35 -0.43 -7.10
N ASN A 65 18.95 0.84 -7.23
CA ASN A 65 19.13 1.88 -6.21
C ASN A 65 17.79 2.34 -5.61
N PHE A 66 16.72 1.55 -5.75
CA PHE A 66 15.38 1.96 -5.34
C PHE A 66 15.21 1.95 -3.82
N SER A 67 14.75 3.06 -3.27
CA SER A 67 14.29 3.18 -1.89
C SER A 67 12.92 3.87 -1.87
N PRO A 68 11.89 3.27 -1.25
CA PRO A 68 10.55 3.82 -1.28
C PRO A 68 10.43 5.05 -0.36
N ASP A 69 9.86 6.13 -0.91
CA ASP A 69 9.43 7.30 -0.15
C ASP A 69 8.09 7.07 0.52
N PHE A 70 7.25 6.20 -0.04
CA PHE A 70 5.96 5.85 0.54
C PHE A 70 5.61 4.40 0.22
N THR A 71 5.10 3.67 1.22
CA THR A 71 4.72 2.26 1.07
C THR A 71 3.23 2.05 1.30
N ILE A 72 2.56 1.31 0.42
CA ILE A 72 1.21 0.78 0.67
C ILE A 72 1.29 -0.72 0.92
N ILE A 73 0.68 -1.18 2.01
CA ILE A 73 0.53 -2.60 2.33
C ILE A 73 -0.95 -2.98 2.17
N ASN A 74 -1.25 -3.77 1.14
CA ASN A 74 -2.61 -4.18 0.80
C ASN A 74 -2.92 -5.60 1.30
N ALA A 75 -3.49 -5.66 2.49
CA ALA A 75 -4.04 -6.87 3.08
C ALA A 75 -5.56 -6.95 2.82
N SER A 76 -5.98 -6.95 1.56
CA SER A 76 -7.40 -6.86 1.19
C SER A 76 -8.32 -7.88 1.86
N ASP A 77 -7.81 -9.08 2.16
CA ASP A 77 -8.58 -10.16 2.81
C ASP A 77 -8.73 -9.96 4.33
N LEU A 78 -8.01 -9.02 4.93
CA LEU A 78 -8.05 -8.73 6.36
C LEU A 78 -9.13 -7.69 6.68
N CYS A 79 -10.16 -8.10 7.40
CA CYS A 79 -11.20 -7.20 7.95
C CYS A 79 -10.93 -6.87 9.43
N ASN A 80 -11.17 -5.63 9.86
CA ASN A 80 -11.10 -5.25 11.28
C ASN A 80 -12.43 -5.55 11.99
N LYS A 81 -12.51 -6.71 12.66
CA LYS A 81 -13.71 -7.09 13.43
C LYS A 81 -13.99 -6.19 14.63
N ASP A 82 -12.98 -5.47 15.13
CA ASP A 82 -13.09 -4.59 16.30
C ASP A 82 -13.35 -3.13 15.88
N TYR A 83 -13.96 -2.88 14.72
CA TYR A 83 -14.05 -1.53 14.14
C TYR A 83 -14.83 -0.54 15.01
N GLU A 84 -15.88 -1.00 15.71
CA GLU A 84 -16.67 -0.16 16.62
C GLU A 84 -15.83 0.30 17.82
N GLU A 85 -15.04 -0.60 18.41
CA GLU A 85 -14.10 -0.29 19.49
C GLU A 85 -13.00 0.68 19.04
N ASP A 86 -12.56 0.55 17.79
CA ASP A 86 -11.58 1.44 17.17
C ASP A 86 -12.19 2.76 16.67
N CYS A 87 -13.50 3.00 16.89
CA CYS A 87 -14.25 4.16 16.43
C CYS A 87 -14.14 4.38 14.89
N LEU A 88 -14.13 3.28 14.14
CA LEU A 88 -14.12 3.27 12.67
C LEU A 88 -15.52 3.07 12.11
N ASN A 89 -15.71 3.42 10.83
CA ASN A 89 -17.02 3.34 10.17
C ASN A 89 -17.45 1.89 9.84
N SER A 90 -16.51 1.00 9.54
CA SER A 90 -16.77 -0.39 9.20
C SER A 90 -15.53 -1.25 9.39
N GLU A 91 -15.66 -2.56 9.12
CA GLU A 91 -14.53 -3.48 9.12
C GLU A 91 -13.47 -3.18 8.05
N THR A 92 -13.82 -2.39 7.03
CA THR A 92 -12.92 -1.93 5.97
C THR A 92 -12.11 -0.74 6.45
N PHE A 93 -10.80 -0.74 6.18
CA PHE A 93 -9.93 0.37 6.55
C PHE A 93 -8.93 0.69 5.44
N ILE A 94 -8.78 1.98 5.17
CA ILE A 94 -7.75 2.58 4.31
C ILE A 94 -7.15 3.72 5.13
N ILE A 95 -5.98 3.48 5.73
CA ILE A 95 -5.38 4.44 6.67
C ILE A 95 -3.99 4.83 6.19
N LEU A 96 -3.77 6.14 6.01
CA LEU A 96 -2.50 6.72 5.64
C LEU A 96 -1.83 7.31 6.88
N ASN A 97 -0.57 6.95 7.12
CA ASN A 97 0.28 7.55 8.14
C ASN A 97 1.46 8.26 7.46
N LEU A 98 1.38 9.59 7.38
CA LEU A 98 2.37 10.41 6.67
C LEU A 98 3.72 10.46 7.40
N ALA A 99 3.72 10.46 8.73
CA ALA A 99 4.96 10.46 9.52
C ALA A 99 5.75 9.16 9.34
N LYS A 100 5.05 8.01 9.28
CA LYS A 100 5.66 6.71 9.01
C LYS A 100 5.83 6.43 7.51
N LYS A 101 5.28 7.28 6.62
CA LYS A 101 5.27 7.11 5.17
C LYS A 101 4.69 5.76 4.72
N ILE A 102 3.62 5.32 5.39
CA ILE A 102 2.96 4.02 5.16
C ILE A 102 1.46 4.20 5.07
N ALA A 103 0.82 3.53 4.12
CA ALA A 103 -0.61 3.26 4.13
C ALA A 103 -0.90 1.77 4.30
N ILE A 104 -2.00 1.46 4.98
CA ILE A 104 -2.52 0.10 5.13
C ILE A 104 -3.94 0.03 4.56
N ILE A 105 -4.22 -1.04 3.82
CA ILE A 105 -5.53 -1.33 3.22
C ILE A 105 -5.98 -2.71 3.71
N GLY A 106 -7.22 -2.81 4.17
CA GLY A 106 -7.88 -4.07 4.52
C GLY A 106 -9.39 -4.00 4.37
N GLY A 107 -10.01 -5.15 4.12
CA GLY A 107 -11.46 -5.30 3.96
C GLY A 107 -12.01 -4.72 2.66
N THR A 108 -11.15 -4.50 1.67
CA THR A 108 -11.54 -4.07 0.31
C THR A 108 -10.53 -4.59 -0.70
N GLU A 109 -11.04 -5.08 -1.82
CA GLU A 109 -10.20 -5.47 -2.95
C GLU A 109 -10.06 -4.36 -3.98
N TYR A 110 -10.83 -3.27 -3.91
CA TYR A 110 -10.87 -2.27 -4.98
C TYR A 110 -9.48 -1.67 -5.27
N GLY A 111 -8.92 -1.98 -6.44
CA GLY A 111 -7.54 -1.57 -6.79
C GLY A 111 -7.33 -0.05 -6.80
N GLY A 112 -8.41 0.71 -7.03
CA GLY A 112 -8.41 2.18 -6.98
C GLY A 112 -7.91 2.75 -5.65
N GLU A 113 -8.04 2.03 -4.53
CA GLU A 113 -7.54 2.47 -3.22
C GLU A 113 -6.02 2.68 -3.21
N MET A 114 -5.26 1.81 -3.89
CA MET A 114 -3.79 1.97 -3.99
C MET A 114 -3.42 3.21 -4.80
N LYS A 115 -4.10 3.42 -5.93
CA LYS A 115 -3.86 4.58 -6.81
C LYS A 115 -4.28 5.90 -6.16
N LYS A 116 -5.46 5.92 -5.55
CA LYS A 116 -6.00 7.11 -4.89
C LYS A 116 -5.28 7.41 -3.58
N GLY A 117 -4.82 6.39 -2.85
CA GLY A 117 -3.95 6.56 -1.68
C GLY A 117 -2.68 7.34 -2.01
N ILE A 118 -1.92 6.91 -3.02
CA ILE A 118 -0.73 7.66 -3.47
C ILE A 118 -1.10 9.04 -4.00
N PHE A 119 -2.20 9.17 -4.75
CA PHE A 119 -2.66 10.47 -5.24
C PHE A 119 -2.94 11.46 -4.11
N SER A 120 -3.53 11.01 -3.01
CA SER A 120 -3.75 11.83 -1.81
C SER A 120 -2.43 12.26 -1.15
N VAL A 121 -1.42 11.38 -1.12
CA VAL A 121 -0.07 11.75 -0.64
C VAL A 121 0.53 12.84 -1.52
N LEU A 122 0.43 12.71 -2.85
CA LEU A 122 0.91 13.72 -3.80
C LEU A 122 0.18 15.07 -3.68
N HIS A 123 -1.05 15.10 -3.19
CA HIS A 123 -1.80 16.35 -2.97
C HIS A 123 -1.46 17.04 -1.65
N PHE A 124 -0.82 16.32 -0.72
CA PHE A 124 -0.41 16.87 0.56
C PHE A 124 0.99 17.50 0.51
N ILE A 125 1.90 16.88 -0.26
CA ILE A 125 3.29 17.34 -0.45
C ILE A 125 3.36 18.50 -1.45
#